data_AF-A0A813L9U6-F1
#
_entry.id   AF-A0A813L9U6-F1
#
_cell.length_a   1.000
_cell.length_b   1.000
_cell.length_c   1.000
_cell.angle_alpha   90.00
_cell.angle_beta   90.00
_cell.angle_gamma   90.00
#
_symmetry.space_group_name_H-M   'P 1'
#
loop_
_entity.id
_entity.type
_entity.pdbx_description
1 polymer ?
#
loop_
_entity_poly.entity_id
_entity_poly.type
_entity_poly.pdbx_seq_one_letter_code
_entity_poly.pdbx_strand_id
1 'polypeptide(L)'
;MGFLSVPINEEIMSLGTWREVLKHALVRGEAMDEINIVTSLHRAAKLYREDDAGRTPLEEVHASEGLVYLLELTRHFAARCRPQQIANAVWSCAVLSVHEKDLVDRLCDFAVQRLSSFTPQNAANTVWALATLGYQHEALLELIPRYVEVNVQGFSPQDLANTCWAFARLQRPCDEVFRIIIAESLVVLPTFQPQNMSNLVWACATLLYKDEPAMRAIAEAGAERVEEFGTQELSNLTWGLATLGMLVEVWMENSAAEMARRSRDCCPQ
;
A
#
# COMPACT_ATOMS: atom_id res chain seq x y z
N MET A 1 41.04 -4.07 22.06
CA MET A 1 39.74 -4.72 21.77
C MET A 1 38.83 -3.64 21.21
N GLY A 2 38.74 -3.54 19.88
CA GLY A 2 37.81 -2.60 19.24
C GLY A 2 36.41 -3.20 19.29
N PHE A 3 35.49 -2.57 20.03
CA PHE A 3 34.07 -2.87 19.90
C PHE A 3 33.68 -2.59 18.44
N LEU A 4 33.29 -3.64 17.71
CA LEU A 4 32.64 -3.46 16.41
C LEU A 4 31.35 -2.69 16.70
N SER A 5 31.29 -1.43 16.25
CA SER A 5 30.07 -0.63 16.33
C SER A 5 28.99 -1.36 15.56
N VAL A 6 27.87 -1.68 16.22
CA VAL A 6 26.68 -2.20 15.53
C VAL A 6 26.24 -1.15 14.50
N PRO A 7 25.98 -1.53 13.24
CA PRO A 7 25.44 -0.61 12.26
C PRO A 7 24.11 -0.02 12.74
N ILE A 8 23.89 1.29 12.57
CA ILE A 8 22.69 1.98 13.05
C ILE A 8 21.40 1.30 12.55
N ASN A 9 21.40 0.74 11.34
CA ASN A 9 20.27 -0.02 10.81
C ASN A 9 19.94 -1.28 11.62
N GLU A 10 20.94 -2.02 12.11
CA GLU A 10 20.68 -3.21 12.94
C GLU A 10 20.04 -2.81 14.27
N GLU A 11 20.45 -1.68 14.83
CA GLU A 11 19.81 -1.12 16.04
C GLU A 11 18.35 -0.77 15.78
N ILE A 12 18.05 -0.02 14.71
CA ILE A 12 16.69 0.36 14.33
C ILE A 12 15.80 -0.89 14.20
N MET A 13 16.31 -1.93 13.55
CA MET A 13 15.55 -3.17 13.32
C MET A 13 15.32 -3.98 14.60
N SER A 14 16.16 -3.83 15.62
CA SER A 14 16.00 -4.49 16.92
C SER A 14 14.93 -3.85 17.82
N LEU A 15 14.49 -2.63 17.51
CA LEU A 15 13.50 -1.91 18.31
C LEU A 15 12.09 -2.49 18.08
N GLY A 16 11.35 -2.65 19.18
CA GLY A 16 10.07 -3.37 19.22
C GLY A 16 8.86 -2.45 19.14
N THR A 17 9.01 -1.16 19.43
CA THR A 17 7.90 -0.19 19.39
C THR A 17 8.24 1.06 18.58
N TRP A 18 7.21 1.70 18.02
CA TRP A 18 7.40 2.96 17.28
C TRP A 18 8.00 4.06 18.18
N ARG A 19 7.61 4.13 19.46
CA ARG A 19 8.15 5.10 20.45
C ARG A 19 9.65 4.92 20.66
N GLU A 20 10.12 3.67 20.77
CA GLU A 20 11.55 3.36 20.88
C GLU A 20 12.33 3.81 19.64
N VAL A 21 11.77 3.58 18.43
CA VAL A 21 12.39 4.00 17.16
C VAL A 21 12.52 5.53 17.08
N LEU A 22 11.45 6.26 17.42
CA LEU A 22 11.48 7.72 17.41
C LEU A 22 12.45 8.29 18.44
N LYS A 23 12.51 7.69 19.64
CA LYS A 23 13.49 8.09 20.67
C LYS A 23 14.92 7.78 20.24
N HIS A 24 15.16 6.62 19.61
CA HIS A 24 16.47 6.24 19.10
C HIS A 24 16.97 7.22 18.03
N ALA A 25 16.08 7.69 17.15
CA ALA A 25 16.42 8.70 16.16
C ALA A 25 16.95 10.00 16.77
N LEU A 26 16.33 10.49 17.84
CA LEU A 26 16.81 11.67 18.57
C LEU A 26 18.17 11.44 19.24
N VAL A 27 18.39 10.24 19.79
CA VAL A 27 19.67 9.88 20.45
C VAL A 27 20.80 9.77 19.44
N ARG A 28 20.55 9.16 18.27
CA ARG A 28 21.56 9.03 17.21
C ARG A 28 21.82 10.36 16.50
N GLY A 29 20.80 11.20 16.36
CA GLY A 29 20.96 12.58 15.92
C GLY A 29 21.69 12.70 14.57
N GLU A 30 22.73 13.54 14.54
CA GLU A 30 23.56 13.81 13.36
C GLU A 30 24.37 12.60 12.86
N ALA A 31 24.46 11.51 13.63
CA ALA A 31 25.14 10.30 13.19
C ALA A 31 24.35 9.51 12.13
N MET A 32 23.07 9.83 11.93
CA MET A 32 22.19 9.16 10.98
C MET A 32 22.35 9.72 9.57
N ASP A 33 22.54 8.85 8.59
CA ASP A 33 22.45 9.20 7.18
C ASP A 33 21.02 9.09 6.64
N GLU A 34 20.80 9.45 5.37
CA GLU A 34 19.48 9.39 4.73
C GLU A 34 18.85 7.99 4.75
N ILE A 35 19.67 6.93 4.78
CA ILE A 35 19.21 5.55 4.82
C ILE A 35 18.65 5.27 6.22
N ASN A 36 19.40 5.60 7.26
CA ASN A 36 18.98 5.39 8.64
C ASN A 36 17.71 6.20 8.95
N ILE A 37 17.65 7.46 8.52
CA ILE A 37 16.50 8.36 8.77
C ILE A 37 15.21 7.76 8.20
N VAL A 38 15.21 7.39 6.92
CA VAL A 38 14.03 6.83 6.27
C VAL A 38 13.71 5.43 6.80
N THR A 39 14.73 4.64 7.16
CA THR A 39 14.53 3.32 7.79
C THR A 39 13.84 3.47 9.14
N SER A 40 14.24 4.43 9.98
CA SER A 40 13.56 4.74 11.24
C SER A 40 12.13 5.20 11.02
N LEU A 41 11.90 6.13 10.07
CA LEU A 41 10.55 6.62 9.76
C LEU A 41 9.64 5.47 9.33
N HIS A 42 10.12 4.62 8.42
CA HIS A 42 9.40 3.44 7.94
C HIS A 42 9.13 2.42 9.04
N ARG A 43 10.14 2.12 9.86
CA ARG A 43 10.01 1.17 10.97
C ARG A 43 9.00 1.66 12.00
N ALA A 44 9.05 2.95 12.37
CA ALA A 44 8.09 3.55 13.29
C ALA A 44 6.66 3.49 12.74
N ALA A 45 6.45 3.87 11.47
CA ALA A 45 5.15 3.80 10.82
C ALA A 45 4.61 2.36 10.76
N LYS A 46 5.47 1.39 10.43
CA LYS A 46 5.11 -0.03 10.37
C LYS A 46 4.69 -0.57 11.74
N LEU A 47 5.50 -0.34 12.78
CA LEU A 47 5.20 -0.80 14.14
C LEU A 47 3.94 -0.14 14.71
N TYR A 48 3.73 1.16 14.45
CA TYR A 48 2.48 1.82 14.82
C TYR A 48 1.28 1.14 14.17
N ARG A 49 1.33 0.93 12.85
CA ARG A 49 0.21 0.32 12.10
C ARG A 49 -0.11 -1.10 12.57
N GLU A 50 0.91 -1.91 12.83
CA GLU A 50 0.75 -3.33 13.16
C GLU A 50 0.33 -3.54 14.62
N ASP A 51 0.90 -2.76 15.55
CA ASP A 51 0.80 -3.08 16.97
C ASP A 51 -0.02 -2.08 17.81
N ASP A 52 -0.22 -0.85 17.32
CA ASP A 52 -0.75 0.25 18.14
C ASP A 52 -1.88 1.08 17.48
N ALA A 53 -2.12 0.88 16.18
CA ALA A 53 -3.20 1.54 15.46
C ALA A 53 -4.56 1.19 16.09
N GLY A 54 -5.32 2.23 16.45
CA GLY A 54 -6.61 2.11 17.16
C GLY A 54 -6.50 2.13 18.69
N ARG A 55 -5.29 2.03 19.26
CA ARG A 55 -5.04 2.24 20.70
C ARG A 55 -4.53 3.64 20.98
N THR A 56 -3.48 4.05 20.25
CA THR A 56 -2.92 5.39 20.34
C THR A 56 -3.49 6.26 19.21
N PRO A 57 -4.06 7.46 19.50
CA PRO A 57 -4.48 8.40 18.46
C PRO A 57 -3.29 8.95 17.67
N LEU A 58 -3.51 9.25 16.38
CA LEU A 58 -2.46 9.78 15.50
C LEU A 58 -1.92 11.13 15.98
N GLU A 59 -2.73 11.93 16.67
CA GLU A 59 -2.35 13.24 17.22
C GLU A 59 -1.19 13.10 18.23
N GLU A 60 -1.17 12.01 19.00
CA GLU A 60 -0.06 11.72 19.93
C GLU A 60 1.21 11.34 19.16
N VAL A 61 1.06 10.56 18.09
CA VAL A 61 2.18 10.18 17.23
C VAL A 61 2.77 11.42 16.55
N HIS A 62 1.93 12.32 16.05
CA HIS A 62 2.31 13.59 15.45
C HIS A 62 2.98 14.56 16.41
N ALA A 63 2.60 14.52 17.70
CA ALA A 63 3.23 15.33 18.74
C ALA A 63 4.63 14.83 19.15
N SER A 64 5.06 13.65 18.66
CA SER A 64 6.38 13.12 18.99
C SER A 64 7.51 13.94 18.36
N GLU A 65 8.40 14.48 19.18
CA GLU A 65 9.62 15.18 18.74
C GLU A 65 10.44 14.33 17.75
N GLY A 66 10.51 13.01 17.96
CA GLY A 66 11.25 12.12 17.08
C GLY A 66 10.62 11.96 15.70
N LEU A 67 9.29 12.03 15.58
CA LEU A 67 8.63 12.02 14.27
C LEU A 67 8.90 13.34 13.53
N VAL A 68 8.70 14.47 14.22
CA VAL A 68 8.98 15.80 13.65
C VAL A 68 10.42 15.89 13.15
N TYR A 69 11.38 15.43 13.96
CA TYR A 69 12.79 15.36 13.60
C TYR A 69 13.05 14.50 12.36
N LEU A 70 12.48 13.30 12.29
CA LEU A 70 12.65 12.42 11.13
C LEU A 70 12.02 13.00 9.85
N LEU A 71 10.87 13.65 9.94
CA LEU A 71 10.22 14.30 8.79
C LEU A 71 11.05 15.48 8.27
N GLU A 72 11.58 16.32 9.16
CA GLU A 72 12.47 17.43 8.80
C GLU A 72 13.74 16.93 8.09
N LEU A 73 14.39 15.91 8.66
CA LEU A 73 15.58 15.33 8.03
C LEU A 73 15.28 14.61 6.72
N THR A 74 14.15 13.91 6.63
CA THR A 74 13.70 13.28 5.38
C THR A 74 13.50 14.34 4.29
N ARG A 75 12.92 15.50 4.65
CA ARG A 75 12.78 16.64 3.74
C ARG A 75 14.14 17.19 3.31
N HIS A 76 15.06 17.36 4.25
CA HIS A 76 16.41 17.87 4.00
C HIS A 76 17.20 16.95 3.04
N PHE A 77 17.15 15.64 3.27
CA PHE A 77 17.89 14.65 2.49
C PHE A 77 17.10 14.03 1.31
N ALA A 78 15.91 14.55 0.97
CA ALA A 78 15.08 14.01 -0.10
C ALA A 78 15.83 13.86 -1.44
N ALA A 79 16.74 14.78 -1.75
CA ALA A 79 17.56 14.72 -2.96
C ALA A 79 18.51 13.52 -3.03
N ARG A 80 18.90 12.96 -1.89
CA ARG A 80 19.81 11.80 -1.77
C ARG A 80 19.07 10.47 -1.65
N CYS A 81 17.76 10.51 -1.41
CA CYS A 81 16.95 9.31 -1.29
C CYS A 81 16.92 8.54 -2.61
N ARG A 82 17.21 7.23 -2.54
CA ARG A 82 17.05 6.31 -3.68
C ARG A 82 15.58 5.88 -3.79
N PRO A 83 15.17 5.21 -4.88
CA PRO A 83 13.78 4.77 -5.10
C PRO A 83 13.10 4.12 -3.89
N GLN A 84 13.79 3.18 -3.23
CA GLN A 84 13.26 2.49 -2.06
C GLN A 84 13.03 3.45 -0.89
N GLN A 85 13.96 4.38 -0.61
CA GLN A 85 13.76 5.38 0.44
C GLN A 85 12.59 6.32 0.11
N ILE A 86 12.47 6.76 -1.14
CA ILE A 86 11.35 7.61 -1.55
C ILE A 86 10.02 6.89 -1.30
N ALA A 87 9.88 5.66 -1.81
CA ALA A 87 8.66 4.87 -1.62
C ALA A 87 8.35 4.64 -0.13
N ASN A 88 9.37 4.28 0.67
CA ASN A 88 9.20 4.06 2.10
C ASN A 88 8.80 5.34 2.85
N ALA A 89 9.37 6.49 2.51
CA ALA A 89 9.04 7.77 3.13
C ALA A 89 7.60 8.21 2.83
N VAL A 90 7.18 8.17 1.56
CA VAL A 90 5.80 8.52 1.16
C VAL A 90 4.81 7.53 1.78
N TRP A 91 5.12 6.23 1.77
CA TRP A 91 4.32 5.22 2.45
C TRP A 91 4.17 5.47 3.95
N SER A 92 5.25 5.89 4.61
CA SER A 92 5.21 6.21 6.05
C SER A 92 4.33 7.42 6.32
N CYS A 93 4.39 8.43 5.46
CA CYS A 93 3.50 9.58 5.53
C CYS A 93 2.03 9.14 5.40
N ALA A 94 1.71 8.26 4.46
CA ALA A 94 0.37 7.73 4.30
C ALA A 94 -0.12 6.92 5.50
N VAL A 95 0.71 6.02 6.03
CA VAL A 95 0.37 5.19 7.19
C VAL A 95 0.15 6.02 8.45
N LEU A 96 0.95 7.07 8.62
CA LEU A 96 0.84 7.99 9.76
C LEU A 96 -0.10 9.16 9.48
N SER A 97 -0.81 9.22 8.34
CA SER A 97 -1.66 10.36 7.95
C SER A 97 -0.95 11.72 8.06
N VAL A 98 0.32 11.79 7.69
CA VAL A 98 1.12 13.02 7.65
C VAL A 98 0.81 13.76 6.34
N HIS A 99 0.20 14.93 6.45
CA HIS A 99 -0.23 15.76 5.32
C HIS A 99 0.73 16.93 5.04
N GLU A 100 2.04 16.67 5.08
CA GLU A 100 3.07 17.67 4.75
C GLU A 100 3.26 17.78 3.23
N LYS A 101 2.47 18.64 2.60
CA LYS A 101 2.48 18.85 1.13
C LYS A 101 3.90 19.03 0.57
N ASP A 102 4.69 19.93 1.15
CA ASP A 102 6.05 20.23 0.67
C ASP A 102 7.00 19.02 0.71
N LEU A 103 6.88 18.17 1.73
CA LEU A 103 7.69 16.95 1.85
C LEU A 103 7.26 15.94 0.79
N VAL A 104 5.95 15.69 0.68
CA VAL A 104 5.39 14.73 -0.29
C VAL A 104 5.68 15.17 -1.73
N ASP A 105 5.51 16.45 -2.06
CA ASP A 105 5.87 17.01 -3.37
C ASP A 105 7.34 16.79 -3.69
N ARG A 106 8.23 17.18 -2.79
CA ARG A 106 9.66 17.03 -3.01
C ARG A 106 10.07 15.57 -3.23
N LEU A 107 9.49 14.64 -2.46
CA LEU A 107 9.73 13.21 -2.65
C LEU A 107 9.20 12.72 -4.00
N CYS A 108 8.04 13.22 -4.45
CA CYS A 108 7.45 12.86 -5.74
C CYS A 108 8.21 13.46 -6.93
N ASP A 109 8.70 14.70 -6.84
CA ASP A 109 9.57 15.31 -7.85
C ASP A 109 10.82 14.46 -8.09
N PHE A 110 11.40 13.95 -7.01
CA PHE A 110 12.53 13.02 -7.08
C PHE A 110 12.13 11.62 -7.53
N ALA A 111 10.91 11.17 -7.26
CA ALA A 111 10.37 9.93 -7.82
C ALA A 111 10.25 10.02 -9.34
N VAL A 112 9.72 11.13 -9.87
CA VAL A 112 9.61 11.40 -11.32
C VAL A 112 10.98 11.27 -11.99
N GLN A 113 12.01 11.90 -11.43
CA GLN A 113 13.37 11.87 -11.98
C GLN A 113 14.01 10.48 -11.96
N ARG A 114 13.53 9.57 -11.09
CA ARG A 114 14.17 8.28 -10.81
C ARG A 114 13.28 7.08 -11.11
N LEU A 115 12.09 7.31 -11.67
CA LEU A 115 11.05 6.28 -11.83
C LEU A 115 11.56 5.05 -12.60
N SER A 116 12.43 5.25 -13.60
CA SER A 116 13.04 4.14 -14.36
C SER A 116 13.91 3.19 -13.52
N SER A 117 14.30 3.58 -12.30
CA SER A 117 15.07 2.77 -11.36
C SER A 117 14.24 2.26 -10.19
N PHE A 118 12.94 2.53 -10.17
CA PHE A 118 12.04 1.94 -9.18
C PHE A 118 11.91 0.44 -9.42
N THR A 119 11.70 -0.31 -8.35
CA THR A 119 11.11 -1.64 -8.48
C THR A 119 9.59 -1.50 -8.64
N PRO A 120 8.90 -2.49 -9.23
CA PRO A 120 7.43 -2.57 -9.23
C PRO A 120 6.78 -2.25 -7.88
N GLN A 121 7.30 -2.85 -6.82
CA GLN A 121 6.85 -2.61 -5.45
C GLN A 121 7.04 -1.15 -5.01
N ASN A 122 8.16 -0.50 -5.36
CA ASN A 122 8.36 0.90 -5.03
C ASN A 122 7.34 1.80 -5.73
N ALA A 123 7.04 1.54 -7.00
CA ALA A 123 6.04 2.31 -7.75
C ALA A 123 4.63 2.11 -7.17
N ALA A 124 4.23 0.86 -6.95
CA ALA A 124 2.93 0.51 -6.37
C ALA A 124 2.73 1.10 -4.97
N ASN A 125 3.73 1.01 -4.09
CA ASN A 125 3.67 1.60 -2.76
C ASN A 125 3.58 3.13 -2.81
N THR A 126 4.27 3.77 -3.75
CA THR A 126 4.23 5.23 -3.91
C THR A 126 2.82 5.69 -4.33
N VAL A 127 2.23 5.08 -5.37
CA VAL A 127 0.88 5.47 -5.81
C VAL A 127 -0.19 5.11 -4.79
N TRP A 128 -0.05 3.97 -4.10
CA TRP A 128 -0.93 3.60 -3.00
C TRP A 128 -0.90 4.63 -1.87
N ALA A 129 0.30 5.12 -1.52
CA ALA A 129 0.48 6.11 -0.48
C ALA A 129 -0.13 7.46 -0.88
N LEU A 130 0.07 7.90 -2.13
CA LEU A 130 -0.57 9.09 -2.67
C LEU A 130 -2.10 9.00 -2.61
N ALA A 131 -2.67 7.87 -3.06
CA ALA A 131 -4.10 7.62 -3.00
C ALA A 131 -4.65 7.59 -1.57
N THR A 132 -3.89 7.00 -0.63
CA THR A 132 -4.26 6.96 0.79
C THR A 132 -4.34 8.36 1.39
N LEU A 133 -3.37 9.22 1.08
CA LEU A 133 -3.34 10.63 1.47
C LEU A 133 -4.33 11.53 0.69
N GLY A 134 -4.98 11.01 -0.35
CA GLY A 134 -5.80 11.82 -1.27
C GLY A 134 -4.97 12.85 -2.06
N TYR A 135 -3.66 12.60 -2.22
CA TYR A 135 -2.73 13.51 -2.87
C TYR A 135 -2.57 13.20 -4.36
N GLN A 136 -2.73 14.20 -5.22
CA GLN A 136 -2.54 14.06 -6.66
C GLN A 136 -1.26 14.78 -7.11
N HIS A 137 -0.21 14.01 -7.32
CA HIS A 137 1.03 14.49 -7.93
C HIS A 137 1.00 14.21 -9.44
N GLU A 138 0.47 15.15 -10.21
CA GLU A 138 0.18 15.00 -11.65
C GLU A 138 1.34 14.39 -12.45
N ALA A 139 2.52 15.00 -12.39
CA ALA A 139 3.68 14.55 -13.17
C ALA A 139 4.12 13.11 -12.86
N LEU A 140 3.90 12.64 -11.63
CA LEU A 140 4.22 11.26 -11.29
C LEU A 140 3.13 10.32 -11.81
N LEU A 141 1.86 10.65 -11.54
CA LEU A 141 0.72 9.83 -11.94
C LEU A 141 0.59 9.67 -13.46
N GLU A 142 0.96 10.69 -14.25
CA GLU A 142 1.01 10.63 -15.72
C GLU A 142 2.07 9.64 -16.25
N LEU A 143 3.14 9.38 -15.49
CA LEU A 143 4.21 8.47 -15.91
C LEU A 143 3.95 7.01 -15.52
N ILE A 144 3.08 6.76 -14.54
CA ILE A 144 2.79 5.41 -14.04
C ILE A 144 2.24 4.46 -15.12
N PRO A 145 1.32 4.86 -16.02
CA PRO A 145 0.83 3.97 -17.08
C PRO A 145 1.95 3.35 -17.92
N ARG A 146 2.88 4.20 -18.39
CA ARG A 146 4.04 3.75 -19.16
C ARG A 146 4.98 2.88 -18.33
N TYR A 147 5.17 3.20 -17.05
CA TYR A 147 5.98 2.38 -16.17
C TYR A 147 5.38 0.98 -15.96
N VAL A 148 4.06 0.91 -15.74
CA VAL A 148 3.31 -0.35 -15.60
C VAL A 148 3.45 -1.18 -16.88
N GLU A 149 3.22 -0.57 -18.06
CA GLU A 149 3.34 -1.26 -19.35
C GLU A 149 4.70 -1.98 -19.52
N VAL A 150 5.79 -1.34 -19.12
CA VAL A 150 7.15 -1.89 -19.28
C VAL A 150 7.48 -2.93 -18.20
N ASN A 151 6.93 -2.80 -16.99
CA ASN A 151 7.40 -3.56 -15.82
C ASN A 151 6.36 -4.52 -15.24
N VAL A 152 5.17 -4.66 -15.82
CA VAL A 152 4.02 -5.37 -15.23
C VAL A 152 4.36 -6.79 -14.76
N GLN A 153 5.21 -7.52 -15.51
CA GLN A 153 5.62 -8.88 -15.19
C GLN A 153 6.42 -9.00 -13.87
N GLY A 154 6.97 -7.89 -13.38
CA GLY A 154 7.67 -7.83 -12.10
C GLY A 154 6.78 -7.43 -10.91
N PHE A 155 5.51 -7.09 -11.15
CA PHE A 155 4.58 -6.75 -10.07
C PHE A 155 4.13 -8.02 -9.35
N SER A 156 4.10 -7.98 -8.02
CA SER A 156 3.39 -9.00 -7.25
C SER A 156 1.87 -8.82 -7.36
N PRO A 157 1.06 -9.85 -7.01
CA PRO A 157 -0.39 -9.70 -6.87
C PRO A 157 -0.83 -8.48 -6.04
N GLN A 158 -0.08 -8.17 -4.99
CA GLN A 158 -0.34 -7.02 -4.15
C GLN A 158 -0.06 -5.70 -4.86
N ASP A 159 1.05 -5.62 -5.60
CA ASP A 159 1.41 -4.42 -6.35
C ASP A 159 0.38 -4.12 -7.46
N LEU A 160 -0.08 -5.16 -8.16
CA LEU A 160 -1.13 -5.08 -9.18
C LEU A 160 -2.43 -4.51 -8.60
N ALA A 161 -2.96 -5.15 -7.55
CA ALA A 161 -4.19 -4.72 -6.90
C ALA A 161 -4.08 -3.31 -6.29
N ASN A 162 -2.97 -3.00 -5.63
CA ASN A 162 -2.74 -1.69 -5.01
C ASN A 162 -2.66 -0.57 -6.05
N THR A 163 -2.09 -0.84 -7.23
CA THR A 163 -2.01 0.15 -8.30
C THR A 163 -3.40 0.48 -8.84
N CYS A 164 -4.21 -0.52 -9.19
CA CYS A 164 -5.60 -0.28 -9.62
C CYS A 164 -6.43 0.41 -8.52
N TRP A 165 -6.30 -0.05 -7.27
CA TRP A 165 -6.98 0.57 -6.13
C TRP A 165 -6.59 2.05 -5.96
N ALA A 166 -5.31 2.39 -6.15
CA ALA A 166 -4.85 3.77 -6.05
C ALA A 166 -5.49 4.68 -7.10
N PHE A 167 -5.52 4.26 -8.37
CA PHE A 167 -6.19 5.01 -9.45
C PHE A 167 -7.69 5.14 -9.19
N ALA A 168 -8.35 4.08 -8.74
CA ALA A 168 -9.76 4.11 -8.38
C ALA A 168 -10.05 5.07 -7.22
N ARG A 169 -9.26 5.00 -6.14
CA ARG A 169 -9.42 5.89 -4.97
C ARG A 169 -9.17 7.35 -5.31
N LEU A 170 -8.22 7.64 -6.20
CA LEU A 170 -7.97 8.99 -6.71
C LEU A 170 -9.01 9.46 -7.73
N GLN A 171 -9.99 8.63 -8.09
CA GLN A 171 -10.98 8.91 -9.13
C GLN A 171 -10.31 9.27 -10.47
N ARG A 172 -9.27 8.51 -10.82
CA ARG A 172 -8.49 8.67 -12.06
C ARG A 172 -8.68 7.46 -12.98
N PRO A 173 -9.67 7.50 -13.88
CA PRO A 173 -9.80 6.50 -14.93
C PRO A 173 -8.53 6.41 -15.78
N CYS A 174 -8.04 5.18 -15.98
CA CYS A 174 -6.90 4.91 -16.85
C CYS A 174 -7.04 3.50 -17.43
N ASP A 175 -7.79 3.39 -18.53
CA ASP A 175 -8.10 2.10 -19.16
C ASP A 175 -6.84 1.30 -19.55
N GLU A 176 -5.75 1.99 -19.91
CA GLU A 176 -4.47 1.36 -20.22
C GLU A 176 -3.90 0.60 -19.02
N VAL A 177 -3.82 1.25 -17.84
CA VAL A 177 -3.34 0.62 -16.60
C VAL A 177 -4.23 -0.56 -16.23
N PHE A 178 -5.55 -0.38 -16.26
CA PHE A 178 -6.50 -1.43 -15.89
C PHE A 178 -6.39 -2.64 -16.82
N ARG A 179 -6.37 -2.42 -18.13
CA ARG A 179 -6.23 -3.49 -19.14
C ARG A 179 -4.95 -4.31 -18.92
N ILE A 180 -3.81 -3.65 -18.72
CA ILE A 180 -2.52 -4.31 -18.54
C ILE A 180 -2.47 -5.08 -17.21
N ILE A 181 -2.90 -4.45 -16.12
CA ILE A 181 -2.89 -5.07 -14.80
C ILE A 181 -3.86 -6.25 -14.73
N ILE A 182 -5.07 -6.14 -15.29
CA ILE A 182 -6.04 -7.22 -15.28
C ILE A 182 -5.53 -8.42 -16.06
N ALA A 183 -4.93 -8.20 -17.24
CA ALA A 183 -4.34 -9.27 -18.03
C ALA A 183 -3.25 -10.03 -17.24
N GLU A 184 -2.32 -9.30 -16.60
CA GLU A 184 -1.29 -9.93 -15.76
C GLU A 184 -1.90 -10.61 -14.52
N SER A 185 -2.92 -9.99 -13.90
CA SER A 185 -3.60 -10.53 -12.72
C SER A 185 -4.20 -11.90 -13.00
N LEU A 186 -4.72 -12.15 -14.21
CA LEU A 186 -5.22 -13.46 -14.61
C LEU A 186 -4.11 -14.51 -14.74
N VAL A 187 -2.91 -14.11 -15.17
CA VAL A 187 -1.75 -15.01 -15.27
C VAL A 187 -1.30 -15.48 -13.89
N VAL A 188 -1.24 -14.56 -12.92
CA VAL A 188 -0.77 -14.84 -11.55
C VAL A 188 -1.90 -15.07 -10.54
N LEU A 189 -3.16 -15.20 -11.00
CA LEU A 189 -4.37 -15.34 -10.17
C LEU A 189 -4.27 -16.44 -9.10
N PRO A 190 -3.66 -17.62 -9.35
CA PRO A 190 -3.50 -18.65 -8.31
C PRO A 190 -2.72 -18.18 -7.08
N THR A 191 -1.91 -17.13 -7.21
CA THR A 191 -1.08 -16.57 -6.12
C THR A 191 -1.71 -15.35 -5.44
N PHE A 192 -2.86 -14.86 -5.93
CA PHE A 192 -3.56 -13.75 -5.32
C PHE A 192 -4.06 -14.13 -3.93
N GLN A 193 -3.91 -13.24 -2.95
CA GLN A 193 -4.66 -13.35 -1.70
C GLN A 193 -6.07 -12.81 -1.90
N PRO A 194 -7.06 -13.25 -1.10
CA PRO A 194 -8.44 -12.73 -1.14
C PRO A 194 -8.55 -11.20 -1.13
N GLN A 195 -7.68 -10.54 -0.36
CA GLN A 195 -7.60 -9.09 -0.30
C GLN A 195 -7.24 -8.47 -1.65
N ASN A 196 -6.33 -9.08 -2.41
CA ASN A 196 -5.93 -8.58 -3.72
C ASN A 196 -7.05 -8.75 -4.75
N MET A 197 -7.74 -9.90 -4.73
CA MET A 197 -8.89 -10.16 -5.61
C MET A 197 -10.00 -9.13 -5.37
N SER A 198 -10.41 -8.97 -4.11
CA SER A 198 -11.48 -8.05 -3.74
C SER A 198 -11.11 -6.58 -4.02
N ASN A 199 -9.86 -6.17 -3.78
CA ASN A 199 -9.40 -4.82 -4.10
C ASN A 199 -9.38 -4.55 -5.61
N LEU A 200 -8.98 -5.52 -6.43
CA LEU A 200 -8.96 -5.37 -7.88
C LEU A 200 -10.38 -5.23 -8.44
N VAL A 201 -11.31 -6.09 -8.00
CA VAL A 201 -12.73 -6.02 -8.39
C VAL A 201 -13.38 -4.72 -7.90
N TRP A 202 -13.10 -4.31 -6.66
CA TRP A 202 -13.55 -3.03 -6.10
C TRP A 202 -13.05 -1.84 -6.92
N ALA A 203 -11.78 -1.86 -7.34
CA ALA A 203 -11.20 -0.80 -8.15
C ALA A 203 -11.88 -0.69 -9.52
N CYS A 204 -12.12 -1.84 -10.18
CA CYS A 204 -12.83 -1.89 -11.46
C CYS A 204 -14.26 -1.34 -11.31
N ALA A 205 -14.99 -1.78 -10.29
CA ALA A 205 -16.34 -1.30 -9.99
C ALA A 205 -16.40 0.20 -9.70
N THR A 206 -15.45 0.72 -8.91
CA THR A 206 -15.40 2.14 -8.52
C THR A 206 -15.23 3.07 -9.72
N LEU A 207 -14.49 2.64 -10.75
CA LEU A 207 -14.31 3.41 -11.98
C LEU A 207 -15.20 2.93 -13.13
N LEU A 208 -16.12 1.99 -12.87
CA LEU A 208 -16.99 1.35 -13.87
C LEU A 208 -16.21 0.73 -15.05
N TYR A 209 -14.98 0.29 -14.81
CA TYR A 209 -14.18 -0.44 -15.79
C TYR A 209 -14.72 -1.87 -15.93
N LYS A 210 -15.20 -2.22 -17.13
CA LYS A 210 -15.87 -3.49 -17.40
C LYS A 210 -15.00 -4.41 -18.24
N ASP A 211 -14.50 -5.47 -17.60
CA ASP A 211 -13.91 -6.65 -18.25
C ASP A 211 -14.62 -7.89 -17.69
N GLU A 212 -15.79 -8.21 -18.27
CA GLU A 212 -16.65 -9.27 -17.74
C GLU A 212 -15.96 -10.65 -17.68
N PRO A 213 -15.21 -11.10 -18.71
CA PRO A 213 -14.47 -12.36 -18.61
C PRO A 213 -13.48 -12.37 -17.45
N ALA A 214 -12.72 -11.30 -17.25
CA ALA A 214 -11.75 -11.24 -16.16
C ALA A 214 -12.41 -11.20 -14.78
N MET A 215 -13.46 -10.37 -14.60
CA MET A 215 -14.18 -10.27 -13.32
C MET A 215 -14.86 -11.59 -12.96
N ARG A 216 -15.39 -12.32 -13.95
CA ARG A 216 -15.94 -13.67 -13.75
C ARG A 216 -14.86 -14.65 -13.30
N ALA A 217 -13.72 -14.69 -13.98
CA ALA A 217 -12.61 -15.59 -13.63
C ALA A 217 -12.08 -15.32 -12.21
N ILE A 218 -11.95 -14.05 -11.81
CA ILE A 218 -11.53 -13.68 -10.45
C ILE A 218 -12.57 -14.12 -9.42
N ALA A 219 -13.86 -13.92 -9.71
CA ALA A 219 -14.94 -14.32 -8.80
C ALA A 219 -15.06 -15.85 -8.65
N GLU A 220 -14.88 -16.61 -9.73
CA GLU A 220 -14.87 -18.07 -9.72
C GLU A 220 -13.68 -18.60 -8.89
N ALA A 221 -12.47 -18.08 -9.14
CA ALA A 221 -11.29 -18.42 -8.33
C ALA A 221 -11.45 -18.02 -6.85
N GLY A 222 -12.11 -16.89 -6.58
CA GLY A 222 -12.46 -16.47 -5.23
C GLY A 222 -13.46 -17.42 -4.57
N ALA A 223 -14.43 -17.94 -5.31
CA ALA A 223 -15.44 -18.85 -4.80
C ALA A 223 -14.86 -20.20 -4.38
N GLU A 224 -13.84 -20.70 -5.09
CA GLU A 224 -13.08 -21.91 -4.70
C GLU A 224 -12.32 -21.74 -3.37
N ARG A 225 -11.99 -20.50 -3.02
CA ARG A 225 -11.17 -20.13 -1.85
C ARG A 225 -11.95 -19.28 -0.85
N VAL A 226 -13.29 -19.36 -0.86
CA VAL A 226 -14.17 -18.44 -0.13
C VAL A 226 -13.89 -18.40 1.38
N GLU A 227 -13.45 -19.52 1.95
CA GLU A 227 -13.12 -19.66 3.38
C GLU A 227 -11.91 -18.79 3.78
N GLU A 228 -11.02 -18.46 2.83
CA GLU A 228 -9.86 -17.60 3.06
C GLU A 228 -10.23 -16.11 3.13
N PHE A 229 -11.38 -15.70 2.58
CA PHE A 229 -11.77 -14.30 2.51
C PHE A 229 -12.16 -13.76 3.89
N GLY A 230 -11.70 -12.57 4.29
CA GLY A 230 -12.28 -11.86 5.42
C GLY A 230 -13.65 -11.25 5.09
N THR A 231 -14.37 -10.76 6.11
CA THR A 231 -15.72 -10.17 5.92
C THR A 231 -15.70 -8.94 5.02
N GLN A 232 -14.63 -8.14 5.10
CA GLN A 232 -14.45 -6.97 4.24
C GLN A 232 -14.22 -7.38 2.80
N GLU A 233 -13.38 -8.39 2.56
CA GLU A 233 -13.07 -8.90 1.22
C GLU A 233 -14.31 -9.50 0.55
N LEU A 234 -15.10 -10.31 1.29
CA LEU A 234 -16.39 -10.86 0.82
C LEU A 234 -17.34 -9.73 0.39
N SER A 235 -17.46 -8.69 1.22
CA SER A 235 -18.32 -7.55 0.95
C SER A 235 -17.87 -6.76 -0.27
N ASN A 236 -16.56 -6.47 -0.37
CA ASN A 236 -15.99 -5.68 -1.46
C ASN A 236 -16.13 -6.38 -2.80
N LEU A 237 -15.83 -7.68 -2.88
CA LEU A 237 -15.94 -8.43 -4.13
C LEU A 237 -17.40 -8.54 -4.57
N THR A 238 -18.30 -8.88 -3.66
CA THR A 238 -19.75 -8.97 -3.93
C THR A 238 -20.34 -7.64 -4.39
N TRP A 239 -20.02 -6.55 -3.68
CA TRP A 239 -20.45 -5.21 -4.06
C TRP A 239 -19.90 -4.81 -5.44
N GLY A 240 -18.63 -5.13 -5.71
CA GLY A 240 -18.01 -4.79 -6.98
C GLY A 240 -18.68 -5.50 -8.17
N LEU A 241 -18.94 -6.80 -8.06
CA LEU A 241 -19.69 -7.55 -9.07
C LEU A 241 -21.10 -6.97 -9.29
N ALA A 242 -21.83 -6.70 -8.21
CA ALA A 242 -23.16 -6.12 -8.29
C ALA A 242 -23.16 -4.74 -8.96
N THR A 243 -22.18 -3.89 -8.65
CA THR A 243 -22.01 -2.55 -9.23
C THR A 243 -21.70 -2.61 -10.73
N LEU A 244 -20.93 -3.61 -11.16
CA LEU A 244 -20.66 -3.85 -12.58
C LEU A 244 -21.86 -4.48 -13.31
N GLY A 245 -22.90 -4.91 -12.59
CA GLY A 245 -24.09 -5.57 -13.12
C GLY A 245 -23.88 -7.06 -13.41
N MET A 246 -22.93 -7.70 -12.70
CA MET A 246 -22.52 -9.08 -12.96
C MET A 246 -23.09 -10.05 -11.92
N LEU A 247 -23.72 -11.11 -12.40
CA LEU A 247 -24.09 -12.27 -11.59
C LEU A 247 -23.11 -13.41 -11.85
N VAL A 248 -22.36 -13.79 -10.82
CA VAL A 248 -21.51 -14.99 -10.79
C VAL A 248 -22.09 -15.93 -9.75
N GLU A 249 -22.92 -16.89 -10.19
CA GLU A 249 -23.74 -17.73 -9.31
C GLU A 249 -22.92 -18.44 -8.24
N VAL A 250 -21.82 -19.09 -8.62
CA VAL A 250 -20.94 -19.82 -7.68
C VAL A 250 -20.35 -18.90 -6.61
N TRP A 251 -19.99 -17.66 -6.96
CA TRP A 251 -19.53 -16.68 -5.96
C TRP A 251 -20.66 -16.29 -5.02
N MET A 252 -21.87 -16.00 -5.55
CA MET A 252 -23.00 -15.58 -4.73
C MET A 252 -23.43 -16.66 -3.74
N GLU A 253 -23.49 -17.92 -4.18
CA GLU A 253 -23.83 -19.06 -3.32
C GLU A 253 -22.79 -19.27 -2.21
N ASN A 254 -21.51 -19.36 -2.59
CA ASN A 254 -20.42 -19.65 -1.66
C ASN A 254 -20.21 -18.50 -0.67
N SER A 255 -20.20 -17.25 -1.16
CA SER A 255 -20.01 -16.06 -0.31
C SER A 255 -21.17 -15.89 0.68
N ALA A 256 -22.42 -16.12 0.27
CA ALA A 256 -23.58 -16.07 1.16
C ALA A 256 -23.56 -17.16 2.23
N ALA A 257 -23.21 -18.39 1.85
CA ALA A 257 -23.06 -19.50 2.80
C ALA A 257 -21.97 -19.20 3.85
N GLU A 258 -20.83 -18.66 3.42
CA GLU A 258 -19.72 -18.33 4.31
C GLU A 258 -20.06 -17.16 5.25
N MET A 259 -20.69 -16.10 4.75
CA MET A 259 -21.18 -15.00 5.60
C MET A 259 -22.20 -15.50 6.63
N ALA A 260 -23.13 -16.38 6.23
CA ALA A 260 -24.12 -16.96 7.14
C ALA A 260 -23.47 -17.86 8.20
N ARG A 261 -22.43 -18.61 7.84
CA ARG A 261 -21.65 -19.43 8.80
C ARG A 261 -21.03 -18.56 9.87
N ARG A 262 -20.31 -17.50 9.49
CA ARG A 262 -19.66 -16.58 10.45
C ARG A 262 -20.64 -15.87 11.35
N SER A 263 -21.80 -15.46 10.83
CA SER A 263 -22.84 -14.83 11.64
C SER A 263 -23.34 -15.76 12.77
N ARG A 264 -23.39 -17.08 12.53
CA ARG A 264 -23.77 -18.05 13.57
C ARG A 264 -22.68 -18.22 14.61
N ASP A 265 -21.42 -18.23 14.18
CA ASP A 265 -20.25 -18.39 15.05
C ASP A 265 -20.01 -17.16 15.96
N CYS A 266 -20.48 -15.97 15.56
CA CYS A 266 -20.43 -14.74 16.37
C CYS A 266 -21.53 -14.64 17.43
N CYS A 267 -22.53 -15.53 17.41
CA CYS A 267 -23.61 -15.52 18.40
C CYS A 267 -23.20 -16.40 19.60
N PRO A 268 -23.17 -15.88 20.84
CA PRO A 268 -22.92 -16.73 22.01
C PRO A 268 -24.02 -17.79 22.08
N GLN A 269 -23.63 -19.07 22.20
CA GLN A 269 -24.54 -20.15 22.59
C GLN A 269 -24.92 -20.03 24.06
#